data_AF-A0A7V6GJQ9-F1
#
_entry.id   AF-A0A7V6GJQ9-F1
#
_cell.length_a   1.000
_cell.length_b   1.000
_cell.length_c   1.000
_cell.angle_alpha   90.00
_cell.angle_beta   90.00
_cell.angle_gamma   90.00
#
_symmetry.space_group_name_H-M   'P 1'
#
loop_
_entity.id
_entity.type
_entity.pdbx_description
1 polymer ?
#
loop_
_entity_poly.entity_id
_entity_poly.type
_entity_poly.pdbx_seq_one_letter_code
_entity_poly.pdbx_strand_id
1 'polypeptide(L)'
;MVLLIFKVVSLIVGAGAGYYLVNIFLTDYLKGNFLLIGQITGIIIFAFLGYLFDTLTGRRIIKDVTEVDRHLKNIPGSNLIIGLAGLATGIVPGLVYVALRSIPFAGVFIPVFVVLIFSYAGIILALRNKELLVTIFKLNKKDTEYTGISDKEKTAMIVTEGGKKLVGREIEILITGILKTPAGRMIFSKAANGE
;
A
#
# COMPACT_ATOMS: atom_id res chain seq x y z
N MET A 1 12.85 13.26 18.44
CA MET A 1 12.04 12.20 19.09
C MET A 1 12.17 10.86 18.37
N VAL A 2 11.86 10.75 17.07
CA VAL A 2 11.88 9.47 16.30
C VAL A 2 13.25 8.78 16.29
N LEU A 3 14.34 9.52 16.06
CA LEU A 3 15.71 8.97 16.13
C LEU A 3 16.04 8.36 17.50
N LEU A 4 15.47 8.88 18.58
CA LEU A 4 15.71 8.40 19.94
C LEU A 4 14.99 7.07 20.16
N ILE A 5 13.78 6.92 19.61
CA ILE A 5 13.02 5.67 19.62
C ILE A 5 13.80 4.58 18.87
N PHE A 6 14.32 4.87 17.68
CA PHE A 6 15.11 3.91 16.90
C PHE A 6 16.39 3.46 17.63
N LYS A 7 17.10 4.39 18.28
CA LYS A 7 18.26 4.07 19.13
C LYS A 7 17.92 3.11 20.26
N VAL A 8 16.82 3.38 20.97
CA VAL A 8 16.37 2.54 22.09
C VAL A 8 15.97 1.15 21.58
N VAL A 9 15.22 1.07 20.48
CA VAL A 9 14.81 -0.21 19.87
C VAL A 9 16.02 -1.01 19.42
N SER A 10 16.97 -0.40 18.69
CA SER A 10 18.17 -1.09 18.22
C SER A 10 19.05 -1.59 19.37
N LEU A 11 19.12 -0.83 20.47
CA LEU A 11 19.84 -1.23 21.67
C LEU A 11 19.19 -2.46 22.34
N ILE A 12 17.86 -2.48 22.48
CA ILE A 12 17.13 -3.60 23.08
C ILE A 12 17.23 -4.85 22.19
N VAL A 13 17.06 -4.69 20.87
CA VAL A 13 17.19 -5.79 19.91
C VAL A 13 18.61 -6.35 19.90
N GLY A 14 19.63 -5.48 19.93
CA GLY A 14 21.03 -5.88 20.05
C GLY A 14 21.30 -6.65 21.34
N ALA A 15 20.85 -6.15 22.49
CA ALA A 15 20.96 -6.84 23.77
C ALA A 15 20.31 -8.24 23.74
N GLY A 16 19.08 -8.32 23.22
CA GLY A 16 18.35 -9.59 23.10
C GLY A 16 19.03 -10.58 22.17
N ALA A 17 19.53 -10.12 21.02
CA ALA A 17 20.30 -10.94 20.08
C ALA A 17 21.59 -11.48 20.72
N GLY A 18 22.31 -10.63 21.46
CA GLY A 18 23.53 -11.04 22.18
C GLY A 18 23.28 -12.14 23.21
N TYR A 19 22.20 -12.02 23.98
CA TYR A 19 21.78 -13.08 24.91
C TYR A 19 21.48 -14.40 24.17
N TYR A 20 20.71 -14.32 23.09
CA TYR A 20 20.26 -15.49 22.33
C TYR A 20 21.40 -16.20 21.62
N LEU A 21 22.35 -15.44 21.04
CA LEU A 21 23.55 -15.97 20.40
C LEU A 21 24.43 -16.72 21.39
N VAL A 22 24.64 -16.18 22.58
CA VAL A 22 25.40 -16.87 23.63
C VAL A 22 24.68 -18.15 24.07
N ASN A 23 23.36 -18.13 24.21
CA ASN A 23 22.60 -19.30 24.62
C ASN A 23 22.62 -20.42 23.56
N ILE A 24 22.53 -20.08 22.27
CA ILE A 24 22.61 -21.07 21.19
C ILE A 24 24.02 -21.66 21.05
N PHE A 25 25.06 -20.82 21.08
CA PHE A 25 26.41 -21.25 20.67
C PHE A 25 27.32 -21.63 21.84
N LEU A 26 27.16 -21.01 23.01
CA LEU A 26 28.10 -21.15 24.13
C LEU A 26 27.56 -22.01 25.28
N THR A 27 26.27 -22.35 25.31
CA THR A 27 25.70 -23.21 26.37
C THR A 27 26.24 -24.64 26.34
N ASP A 28 26.64 -25.14 25.17
CA ASP A 28 27.28 -26.46 25.06
C ASP A 28 28.71 -26.47 25.61
N TYR A 29 29.38 -25.32 25.66
CA TYR A 29 30.79 -25.18 26.06
C TYR A 29 30.97 -24.61 27.46
N LEU A 30 30.07 -23.75 27.93
CA LEU A 30 30.16 -23.06 29.22
C LEU A 30 28.99 -23.46 30.13
N LYS A 31 29.31 -23.85 31.37
CA LYS A 31 28.32 -24.22 32.40
C LYS A 31 28.44 -23.34 33.65
N GLY A 32 27.32 -23.18 34.36
CA GLY A 32 27.28 -22.44 35.63
C GLY A 32 27.63 -20.95 35.48
N ASN A 33 28.44 -20.42 36.39
CA ASN A 33 28.76 -18.99 36.44
C ASN A 33 29.45 -18.46 35.17
N PHE A 34 30.19 -19.30 34.44
CA PHE A 34 30.81 -18.90 33.18
C PHE A 34 29.78 -18.61 32.08
N LEU A 35 28.65 -19.30 32.08
CA LEU A 35 27.57 -19.04 31.12
C LEU A 35 26.91 -17.68 31.40
N LEU A 36 26.69 -17.34 32.68
CA LEU A 36 26.14 -16.04 33.07
C LEU A 36 27.07 -14.89 32.67
N ILE A 37 28.38 -15.05 32.86
CA ILE A 37 29.37 -14.07 32.40
C ILE A 37 29.35 -13.93 30.88
N GLY A 38 29.27 -15.06 30.16
CA GLY A 38 29.11 -15.07 28.71
C GLY A 38 27.86 -14.31 28.24
N GLN A 39 26.73 -14.50 28.92
CA GLN A 39 25.47 -13.84 28.56
C GLN A 39 25.53 -12.34 28.80
N ILE A 40 26.06 -11.90 29.94
CA ILE A 40 26.20 -10.47 30.26
C ILE A 40 27.14 -9.79 29.26
N THR A 41 28.29 -10.41 28.98
CA THR A 41 29.25 -9.88 28.00
C THR A 41 28.66 -9.84 26.59
N GLY A 42 27.95 -10.89 26.16
CA GLY A 42 27.24 -10.93 24.89
C GLY A 42 26.19 -9.82 24.77
N ILE A 43 25.38 -9.61 25.81
CA ILE A 43 24.40 -8.51 25.86
C ILE A 43 25.09 -7.16 25.68
N ILE A 44 26.16 -6.89 26.43
CA ILE A 44 26.87 -5.59 26.37
C ILE A 44 27.47 -5.35 24.98
N ILE A 45 28.16 -6.35 24.42
CA ILE A 45 28.82 -6.24 23.12
C ILE A 45 27.79 -6.02 22.01
N PHE A 46 26.71 -6.82 21.98
CA PHE A 46 25.70 -6.70 20.93
C PHE A 46 24.77 -5.50 21.12
N ALA A 47 24.51 -5.05 22.35
CA ALA A 47 23.83 -3.78 22.59
C ALA A 47 24.65 -2.60 22.06
N PHE A 48 25.97 -2.63 22.28
CA PHE A 48 26.89 -1.62 21.75
C PHE A 48 26.95 -1.64 20.22
N LEU A 49 27.04 -2.82 19.61
CA LEU A 49 26.97 -2.98 18.16
C LEU A 49 25.64 -2.48 17.57
N GLY A 50 24.51 -2.81 18.21
CA GLY A 50 23.19 -2.33 17.80
C GLY A 50 23.08 -0.80 17.85
N TYR A 51 23.63 -0.17 18.89
CA TYR A 51 23.71 1.28 19.00
C TYR A 51 24.58 1.91 17.89
N LEU A 52 25.71 1.28 17.58
CA LEU A 52 26.63 1.75 16.54
C LEU A 52 26.01 1.64 15.14
N PHE A 53 25.31 0.54 14.87
CA PHE A 53 24.61 0.29 13.62
C PHE A 53 23.52 1.33 13.34
N ASP A 54 22.74 1.70 14.36
CA ASP A 54 21.71 2.72 14.25
C ASP A 54 22.29 4.11 13.97
N THR A 55 23.44 4.44 14.56
CA THR A 55 24.09 5.74 14.34
C THR A 55 24.45 5.96 12.87
N LEU A 56 24.79 4.90 12.14
CA LEU A 56 25.13 4.95 10.72
C LEU A 56 23.88 4.93 9.82
N THR A 57 22.90 4.09 10.17
CA THR A 57 21.79 3.74 9.26
C THR A 57 20.50 4.50 9.58
N GLY A 58 20.29 4.91 10.82
CA GLY A 58 19.03 5.48 11.31
C GLY A 58 18.59 6.73 10.56
N ARG A 59 19.53 7.56 10.09
CA ARG A 59 19.20 8.74 9.27
C ARG A 59 18.66 8.37 7.88
N ARG A 60 19.16 7.28 7.29
CA ARG A 60 18.71 6.79 5.97
C ARG A 60 17.30 6.21 6.08
N ILE A 61 17.07 5.36 7.08
CA ILE A 61 15.76 4.72 7.32
C ILE A 61 14.66 5.76 7.50
N ILE A 62 14.91 6.82 8.28
CA ILE A 62 13.89 7.85 8.49
C ILE A 62 13.57 8.60 7.19
N LYS A 63 14.58 8.87 6.36
CA LYS A 63 14.35 9.49 5.05
C LYS A 63 13.50 8.59 4.17
N ASP A 64 13.83 7.31 4.09
CA ASP A 64 13.10 6.33 3.28
C ASP A 64 11.65 6.15 3.78
N VAL A 65 11.45 6.04 5.09
CA VAL A 65 10.10 5.94 5.69
C VAL A 65 9.28 7.20 5.42
N THR A 66 9.88 8.38 5.52
CA THR A 66 9.20 9.66 5.24
C THR A 66 8.86 9.80 3.76
N GLU A 67 9.73 9.28 2.89
CA GLU A 67 9.53 9.27 1.45
C GLU A 67 8.40 8.29 1.05
N VAL A 68 8.36 7.11 1.68
CA VAL A 68 7.25 6.16 1.54
C VAL A 68 5.94 6.77 2.05
N ASP A 69 5.93 7.44 3.21
CA ASP A 69 4.72 8.12 3.73
C ASP A 69 4.20 9.19 2.76
N ARG A 70 5.10 9.94 2.12
CA ARG A 70 4.73 10.94 1.10
C ARG A 70 4.10 10.28 -0.12
N HIS A 71 4.63 9.14 -0.57
CA HIS A 71 4.04 8.39 -1.68
C HIS A 71 2.69 7.76 -1.29
N LEU A 72 2.56 7.22 -0.07
CA LEU A 72 1.32 6.62 0.43
C LEU A 72 0.17 7.63 0.52
N LYS A 73 0.45 8.88 0.86
CA LYS A 73 -0.57 9.95 0.90
C LYS A 73 -1.24 10.24 -0.43
N ASN A 74 -0.55 9.98 -1.53
CA ASN A 74 -1.06 10.24 -2.88
C ASN A 74 -1.75 9.00 -3.49
N ILE A 75 -1.74 7.86 -2.79
CA ILE A 75 -2.36 6.62 -3.24
C ILE A 75 -3.82 6.59 -2.75
N PRO A 76 -4.81 6.32 -3.63
CA PRO A 76 -6.19 6.10 -3.20
C PRO A 76 -6.25 5.02 -2.11
N GLY A 77 -6.98 5.25 -1.01
CA GLY A 77 -7.01 4.32 0.13
C GLY A 77 -7.43 2.89 -0.25
N SER A 78 -8.15 2.76 -1.35
CA SER A 78 -8.55 1.51 -1.96
C SER A 78 -7.40 0.71 -2.61
N ASN A 79 -6.40 1.37 -3.20
CA ASN A 79 -5.16 0.74 -3.66
C ASN A 79 -4.31 0.26 -2.48
N LEU A 80 -4.39 0.96 -1.35
CA LEU A 80 -3.69 0.63 -0.11
C LEU A 80 -4.24 -0.68 0.49
N ILE A 81 -5.56 -0.87 0.46
CA ILE A 81 -6.23 -2.11 0.89
C ILE A 81 -5.80 -3.29 0.01
N ILE A 82 -5.71 -3.10 -1.32
CA ILE A 82 -5.26 -4.16 -2.25
C ILE A 82 -3.79 -4.51 -1.99
N GLY A 83 -2.93 -3.50 -1.77
CA GLY A 83 -1.52 -3.70 -1.43
C GLY A 83 -1.32 -4.45 -0.10
N LEU A 84 -2.09 -4.09 0.93
CA LEU A 84 -2.08 -4.78 2.23
C LEU A 84 -2.59 -6.22 2.12
N ALA A 85 -3.65 -6.46 1.34
CA ALA A 85 -4.16 -7.80 1.08
C ALA A 85 -3.11 -8.66 0.35
N GLY A 86 -2.39 -8.09 -0.62
CA GLY A 86 -1.29 -8.74 -1.32
C GLY A 86 -0.10 -9.07 -0.40
N LEU A 87 0.26 -8.16 0.51
CA LEU A 87 1.29 -8.42 1.53
C LEU A 87 0.91 -9.57 2.45
N ALA A 88 -0.34 -9.59 2.93
CA ALA A 88 -0.83 -10.65 3.80
C ALA A 88 -0.84 -12.01 3.08
N THR A 89 -1.31 -12.07 1.83
CA THR A 89 -1.35 -13.31 1.06
C THR A 89 0.04 -13.79 0.62
N GLY A 90 1.01 -12.89 0.43
CA GLY A 90 2.37 -13.26 0.06
C GLY A 90 3.22 -13.81 1.22
N ILE A 91 3.06 -13.25 2.42
CA ILE A 91 3.89 -13.63 3.59
C ILE A 91 3.39 -14.91 4.26
N VAL A 92 2.07 -15.11 4.36
CA VAL A 92 1.46 -16.24 5.07
C VAL A 92 1.93 -17.61 4.56
N PRO A 93 1.96 -17.89 3.24
CA PRO A 93 2.40 -19.19 2.73
C PRO A 93 3.88 -19.47 3.02
N GLY A 94 4.73 -18.43 2.96
CA GLY A 94 6.16 -18.55 3.27
C GLY A 94 6.41 -18.90 4.74
N LEU A 95 5.67 -18.28 5.66
CA LEU A 95 5.75 -18.61 7.09
C LEU A 95 5.25 -20.02 7.39
N VAL A 96 4.14 -20.43 6.76
CA VAL A 96 3.62 -21.79 6.86
C VAL A 96 4.66 -22.79 6.35
N TYR A 97 5.30 -22.52 5.21
CA TYR A 97 6.37 -23.38 4.68
C TYR A 97 7.54 -23.54 5.67
N VAL A 98 8.04 -22.44 6.24
CA VAL A 98 9.12 -22.47 7.22
C VAL A 98 8.74 -23.29 8.47
N ALA A 99 7.50 -23.14 8.96
CA ALA A 99 7.01 -23.88 10.12
C ALA A 99 6.84 -25.39 9.87
N LEU A 100 6.53 -25.80 8.64
CA LEU A 100 6.25 -27.19 8.26
C LEU A 100 7.45 -27.96 7.72
N ARG A 101 8.58 -27.30 7.48
CA ARG A 101 9.83 -27.94 7.00
C ARG A 101 10.28 -29.12 7.86
N SER A 102 9.96 -29.11 9.15
CA SER A 102 10.45 -30.10 10.12
C SER A 102 9.75 -31.47 10.05
N ILE A 103 8.68 -31.63 9.25
CA ILE A 103 7.90 -32.88 9.18
C ILE A 103 8.26 -33.68 7.92
N PRO A 104 8.80 -34.92 8.03
CA PRO A 104 9.12 -35.78 6.89
C PRO A 104 7.87 -36.10 6.07
N PHE A 105 7.99 -36.10 4.73
CA PHE A 105 6.92 -36.29 3.74
C PHE A 105 5.79 -35.23 3.76
N ALA A 106 5.18 -34.93 4.92
CA ALA A 106 4.08 -33.97 5.02
C ALA A 106 4.53 -32.51 4.81
N GLY A 107 5.79 -32.18 5.12
CA GLY A 107 6.36 -30.84 4.94
C GLY A 107 6.46 -30.37 3.49
N VAL A 108 6.35 -31.28 2.51
CA VAL A 108 6.31 -30.92 1.08
C VAL A 108 4.87 -30.71 0.60
N PHE A 109 3.93 -31.55 1.04
CA PHE A 109 2.55 -31.52 0.53
C PHE A 109 1.67 -30.49 1.24
N ILE A 110 1.78 -30.33 2.56
CA ILE A 110 0.92 -29.40 3.33
C ILE A 110 1.06 -27.95 2.83
N PRO A 111 2.27 -27.40 2.59
CA PRO A 111 2.41 -26.04 2.08
C PRO A 111 1.74 -25.84 0.72
N VAL A 112 1.80 -26.84 -0.17
CA VAL A 112 1.14 -26.79 -1.48
C VAL A 112 -0.38 -26.70 -1.33
N PHE A 113 -0.97 -27.51 -0.45
CA PHE A 113 -2.40 -27.43 -0.14
C PHE A 113 -2.79 -26.06 0.46
N VAL A 114 -1.98 -25.52 1.38
CA VAL A 114 -2.23 -24.20 1.98
C VAL A 114 -2.16 -23.09 0.93
N VAL A 115 -1.14 -23.10 0.06
CA VAL A 115 -1.02 -22.14 -1.06
C VAL A 115 -2.26 -22.22 -1.96
N LEU A 116 -2.70 -23.43 -2.33
CA LEU A 116 -3.88 -23.60 -3.18
C LEU A 116 -5.16 -23.04 -2.53
N ILE A 117 -5.38 -23.33 -1.24
CA ILE A 117 -6.55 -22.84 -0.50
C ILE A 117 -6.52 -21.31 -0.41
N PHE A 118 -5.38 -20.72 -0.04
CA PHE A 118 -5.24 -19.26 0.08
C PHE A 118 -5.32 -18.55 -1.27
N SER A 119 -4.75 -19.14 -2.31
CA SER A 119 -4.84 -18.61 -3.68
C SER A 119 -6.30 -18.61 -4.15
N TYR A 120 -7.04 -19.70 -3.94
CA TYR A 120 -8.47 -19.78 -4.24
C TYR A 120 -9.31 -18.80 -3.43
N ALA A 121 -9.03 -18.66 -2.13
CA ALA A 121 -9.69 -17.68 -1.26
C ALA A 121 -9.41 -16.23 -1.71
N GLY A 122 -8.18 -15.93 -2.11
CA GLY A 122 -7.79 -14.62 -2.65
C GLY A 122 -8.50 -14.30 -3.95
N ILE A 123 -8.62 -15.28 -4.86
CA ILE A 123 -9.40 -15.15 -6.09
C ILE A 123 -10.87 -14.89 -5.76
N ILE A 124 -11.48 -15.66 -4.86
CA ILE A 124 -12.88 -15.43 -4.44
C ILE A 124 -13.06 -14.02 -3.86
N LEU A 125 -12.16 -13.58 -2.98
CA LEU A 125 -12.25 -12.28 -2.34
C LEU A 125 -12.13 -11.13 -3.35
N ALA A 126 -11.24 -11.28 -4.33
CA ALA A 126 -11.13 -10.37 -5.46
C ALA A 126 -12.41 -10.40 -6.33
N LEU A 127 -12.94 -11.58 -6.64
CA LEU A 127 -14.15 -11.74 -7.44
C LEU A 127 -15.41 -11.22 -6.73
N ARG A 128 -15.47 -11.27 -5.39
CA ARG A 128 -16.60 -10.76 -4.59
C ARG A 128 -16.60 -9.24 -4.49
N ASN A 129 -15.42 -8.63 -4.47
CA ASN A 129 -15.24 -7.18 -4.39
C ASN A 129 -14.93 -6.55 -5.75
N LYS A 130 -15.41 -7.18 -6.85
CA LYS A 130 -15.24 -6.70 -8.23
C LYS A 130 -15.65 -5.25 -8.41
N GLU A 131 -16.71 -4.82 -7.73
CA GLU A 131 -17.23 -3.45 -7.83
C GLU A 131 -16.30 -2.43 -7.20
N LEU A 132 -15.68 -2.78 -6.06
CA LEU A 132 -14.57 -2.02 -5.48
C LEU A 132 -13.42 -1.99 -6.48
N LEU A 133 -12.94 -3.13 -6.97
CA LEU A 133 -11.82 -3.21 -7.92
C LEU A 133 -12.07 -2.39 -9.20
N VAL A 134 -13.26 -2.44 -9.78
CA VAL A 134 -13.63 -1.67 -10.97
C VAL A 134 -13.69 -0.17 -10.67
N THR A 135 -14.25 0.24 -9.53
CA THR A 135 -14.27 1.65 -9.10
C THR A 135 -12.85 2.19 -8.90
N ILE A 136 -11.96 1.35 -8.37
CA ILE A 136 -10.56 1.66 -8.11
C ILE A 136 -9.75 1.78 -9.41
N PHE A 137 -9.89 0.83 -10.33
CA PHE A 137 -9.22 0.87 -11.63
C PHE A 137 -9.75 2.01 -12.52
N LYS A 138 -11.05 2.32 -12.47
CA LYS A 138 -11.63 3.48 -13.16
C LYS A 138 -11.17 4.83 -12.56
N LEU A 139 -10.91 4.91 -11.26
CA LEU A 139 -10.33 6.11 -10.63
C LEU A 139 -8.91 6.43 -11.13
N ASN A 140 -8.17 5.42 -11.61
CA ASN A 140 -6.84 5.61 -12.21
C ASN A 140 -6.88 6.02 -13.69
N LYS A 141 -8.05 5.92 -14.33
CA LYS A 141 -8.33 6.43 -15.67
C LYS A 141 -9.29 7.61 -15.58
N LYS A 142 -8.91 8.65 -14.83
CA LYS A 142 -9.55 9.97 -14.92
C LYS A 142 -8.88 10.83 -15.97
N ASP A 143 -8.77 10.28 -17.17
CA ASP A 143 -8.69 11.02 -18.42
C ASP A 143 -9.34 10.10 -19.45
N THR A 144 -10.31 10.61 -20.21
CA THR A 144 -11.07 9.91 -21.27
C THR A 144 -12.24 9.02 -20.83
N GLU A 145 -13.34 9.62 -20.38
CA GLU A 145 -14.67 9.30 -20.96
C GLU A 145 -15.67 10.42 -20.63
N TYR A 146 -15.91 11.29 -21.61
CA TYR A 146 -17.03 12.23 -21.58
C TYR A 146 -18.28 11.52 -22.10
N THR A 147 -18.85 10.62 -21.29
CA THR A 147 -20.12 9.97 -21.62
C THR A 147 -20.97 9.82 -20.36
N GLY A 148 -22.01 10.65 -20.29
CA GLY A 148 -23.23 10.41 -19.51
C GLY A 148 -23.15 10.63 -18.01
N ILE A 149 -23.46 11.85 -17.56
CA ILE A 149 -23.95 12.06 -16.19
C ILE A 149 -25.47 11.93 -16.22
N SER A 150 -26.01 11.03 -15.40
CA SER A 150 -27.35 11.20 -14.84
C SER A 150 -27.27 11.25 -13.32
N ASP A 151 -26.62 12.29 -12.80
CA ASP A 151 -27.02 12.90 -11.54
C ASP A 151 -28.15 13.87 -11.87
N LYS A 152 -29.35 13.53 -11.40
CA LYS A 152 -30.64 14.17 -11.68
C LYS A 152 -30.78 15.63 -11.21
N GLU A 153 -29.74 16.26 -10.66
CA GLU A 153 -29.89 17.51 -9.90
C GLU A 153 -28.92 18.65 -10.26
N LYS A 154 -28.07 18.52 -11.29
CA LYS A 154 -27.26 19.66 -11.76
C LYS A 154 -27.64 20.07 -13.17
N THR A 155 -28.52 21.08 -13.25
CA THR A 155 -28.90 21.80 -14.46
C THR A 155 -27.65 22.19 -15.23
N ALA A 156 -27.46 21.62 -16.42
CA ALA A 156 -26.36 22.00 -17.30
C ALA A 156 -26.77 23.25 -18.08
N MET A 157 -25.96 24.30 -18.01
CA MET A 157 -26.17 25.51 -18.79
C MET A 157 -25.50 25.35 -20.16
N ILE A 158 -26.27 25.39 -21.24
CA ILE A 158 -25.72 25.39 -22.60
C ILE A 158 -25.57 26.84 -23.05
N VAL A 159 -24.36 27.20 -23.47
CA VAL A 159 -24.02 28.53 -23.98
C VAL A 159 -23.61 28.39 -25.44
N THR A 160 -24.36 29.03 -26.32
CA THR A 160 -24.10 29.01 -27.77
C THR A 160 -23.72 30.40 -28.25
N GLU A 161 -22.63 30.50 -29.00
CA GLU A 161 -22.21 31.74 -29.63
C GLU A 161 -23.31 32.26 -30.59
N GLY A 162 -23.64 33.56 -30.53
CA GLY A 162 -24.66 34.15 -31.41
C GLY A 162 -26.11 33.74 -31.11
N GLY A 163 -26.38 33.04 -30.00
CA GLY A 163 -27.69 32.41 -29.70
C GLY A 163 -28.91 33.34 -29.73
N LYS A 164 -28.72 34.66 -29.56
CA LYS A 164 -29.81 35.66 -29.65
C LYS A 164 -30.58 35.59 -30.98
N LYS A 165 -29.92 35.31 -32.09
CA LYS A 165 -30.55 35.23 -33.43
C LYS A 165 -31.27 33.89 -33.67
N LEU A 166 -31.07 32.92 -32.79
CA LEU A 166 -31.48 31.52 -32.95
C LEU A 166 -32.63 31.14 -32.01
N VAL A 167 -33.12 32.09 -31.22
CA VAL A 167 -34.25 31.87 -30.29
C VAL A 167 -35.50 31.46 -31.07
N GLY A 168 -36.10 30.34 -30.66
CA GLY A 168 -37.31 29.78 -31.31
C GLY A 168 -37.03 28.94 -32.55
N ARG A 169 -35.77 28.60 -32.84
CA ARG A 169 -35.39 27.69 -33.93
C ARG A 169 -34.77 26.40 -33.36
N GLU A 170 -35.04 25.28 -34.00
CA GLU A 170 -34.28 24.05 -33.79
C GLU A 170 -33.03 24.10 -34.66
N ILE A 171 -31.86 23.97 -34.04
CA ILE A 171 -30.57 24.02 -34.71
C ILE A 171 -29.68 22.88 -34.22
N GLU A 172 -28.79 22.43 -35.09
CA GLU A 172 -27.72 21.52 -34.71
C GLU A 172 -26.52 22.34 -34.19
N ILE A 173 -25.94 21.88 -33.08
CA ILE A 173 -24.84 22.56 -32.40
C ILE A 173 -23.63 21.64 -32.28
N LEU A 174 -22.44 22.22 -32.40
CA LEU A 174 -21.17 21.55 -32.15
C LEU A 174 -20.64 21.97 -30.79
N ILE A 175 -20.32 21.00 -29.93
CA ILE A 175 -19.78 21.24 -28.59
C ILE A 175 -18.31 21.62 -28.72
N THR A 176 -17.96 22.83 -28.27
CA THR A 176 -16.59 23.36 -28.36
C THR A 176 -15.84 23.31 -27.03
N GLY A 177 -16.55 23.15 -25.92
CA GLY A 177 -15.90 23.05 -24.61
C GLY A 177 -16.87 22.77 -23.47
N ILE A 178 -16.34 22.28 -22.37
CA ILE A 178 -17.10 22.03 -21.14
C ILE A 178 -16.33 22.67 -19.98
N LEU A 179 -17.01 23.49 -19.19
CA LEU A 179 -16.47 24.13 -18.00
C LEU A 179 -17.25 23.68 -16.76
N LYS A 180 -16.53 23.29 -15.71
CA LYS A 180 -17.12 23.02 -14.39
C LYS A 180 -17.14 24.30 -13.58
N THR A 181 -18.29 24.64 -13.02
CA THR A 181 -18.46 25.75 -12.06
C THR A 181 -18.99 25.20 -10.74
N PRO A 182 -18.87 25.94 -9.63
CA PRO A 182 -19.46 25.53 -8.35
C PRO A 182 -20.97 25.23 -8.45
N ALA A 183 -21.68 25.91 -9.36
CA ALA A 183 -23.12 25.76 -9.56
C ALA A 183 -23.51 24.63 -10.53
N GLY A 184 -22.58 24.08 -11.31
CA GLY A 184 -22.91 23.03 -12.28
C GLY A 184 -21.92 22.89 -13.42
N ARG A 185 -22.45 22.49 -14.58
CA ARG A 185 -21.70 22.33 -15.82
C ARG A 185 -22.16 23.37 -16.82
N MET A 186 -21.21 24.06 -17.44
CA MET A 186 -21.46 24.94 -18.58
C MET A 186 -20.92 24.26 -19.83
N ILE A 187 -21.76 24.11 -20.85
CA ILE A 187 -21.42 23.49 -22.13
C ILE A 187 -21.37 24.60 -23.17
N PHE A 188 -20.19 24.83 -23.74
CA PHE A 188 -19.99 25.79 -24.82
C PHE A 188 -20.21 25.13 -26.17
N SER A 189 -20.87 25.85 -27.06
CA SER A 189 -21.21 25.36 -28.38
C SER A 189 -21.20 26.46 -29.43
N LYS A 190 -21.12 26.04 -30.70
CA LYS A 190 -21.33 26.87 -31.89
C LYS A 190 -22.37 26.22 -32.78
N ALA A 191 -23.05 26.99 -33.62
CA ALA A 191 -23.95 26.43 -34.64
C ALA A 191 -23.14 25.55 -35.62
N ALA A 192 -23.68 24.37 -35.97
CA ALA A 192 -23.01 23.44 -36.88
C ALA A 192 -22.90 23.99 -38.31
N ASN A 193 -23.88 24.78 -38.74
CA ASN A 193 -23.88 25.53 -39.99
C ASN A 193 -23.60 27.00 -39.67
N GLY A 194 -22.34 27.41 -39.75
CA GLY A 194 -21.92 28.76 -39.41
C GLY A 194 -22.38 29.79 -40.45
N GLU A 195 -23.26 30.70 -40.01
CA GLU A 195 -23.30 32.14 -40.37
C GLU A 195 -23.80 32.96 -39.16
#